data_AF-A0A0F2P8S7-F1
#
_entry.id   AF-A0A0F2P8S7-F1
#
_cell.length_a   1.000
_cell.length_b   1.000
_cell.length_c   1.000
_cell.angle_alpha   90.00
_cell.angle_beta   90.00
_cell.angle_gamma   90.00
#
_symmetry.space_group_name_H-M   'P 1'
#
loop_
_entity.id
_entity.type
_entity.pdbx_description
1 polymer ?
#
loop_
_entity_poly.entity_id
_entity_poly.type
_entity_poly.pdbx_seq_one_letter_code
_entity_poly.pdbx_strand_id
1 'polypeptide(L)'
;MDKSKITPIENDIHDIKKRFDIEQEYINRYISFLEIKATMYDSEVQEVSNILQEHGVSKIPESTKLHKRHEPYNHTEASKLVTSIHEIKPFLNQAILEAELNLKSLERPDGIDDIDARSNTGEWIDFFIGELEQDTSYEAINTARSNYYIAQEEAIREGHEIDELGTEHIDFVIKSAIYIISEKKLHDLFYARDRSIEFELTERIVSPESEINILRQGFLLLMTAFDAAVFDITRSILQKNFFNLIGVLGAKEKISLARMGRYKSFEDFRDDVIDEQLRFRYLKDLLYVLSKMGVECVDTSLGDKLIELVELVMRRNIHVHNRGIVDERYLERDDQGKPRSNLYNFKLGDIAKIDIEYWKNANSLCSEYINRLCTWADKMPGQKNNP
;
A
#
# COMPACT_ATOMS: atom_id res chain seq x y z
N MET A 1 -4.42 0.84 -39.85
CA MET A 1 -4.88 1.24 -38.51
C MET A 1 -5.37 2.66 -38.60
N ASP A 2 -6.69 2.79 -38.57
CA ASP A 2 -7.38 4.07 -38.69
C ASP A 2 -7.14 4.85 -37.39
N LYS A 3 -6.30 5.90 -37.45
CA LYS A 3 -6.18 6.88 -36.37
C LYS A 3 -7.44 7.74 -36.42
N SER A 4 -8.55 7.17 -35.97
CA SER A 4 -9.81 7.87 -35.80
C SER A 4 -9.54 9.11 -34.95
N LYS A 5 -9.77 10.27 -35.57
CA LYS A 5 -9.78 11.62 -35.02
C LYS A 5 -10.06 11.65 -33.51
N ILE A 6 -9.00 11.71 -32.72
CA ILE A 6 -9.07 12.37 -31.42
C ILE A 6 -9.02 13.84 -31.80
N THR A 7 -10.20 14.48 -31.91
CA THR A 7 -10.26 15.93 -31.93
C THR A 7 -9.54 16.40 -30.67
N PRO A 8 -8.50 17.25 -30.75
CA PRO A 8 -7.88 17.78 -29.56
C PRO A 8 -8.98 18.50 -28.80
N ILE A 9 -9.37 17.96 -27.65
CA ILE A 9 -10.18 18.73 -26.70
C ILE A 9 -9.22 19.86 -26.32
N GLU A 10 -9.55 21.09 -26.72
CA GLU A 10 -8.97 22.27 -26.10
C GLU A 10 -9.40 22.20 -24.63
N ASN A 11 -8.60 21.49 -23.84
CA ASN A 11 -8.84 21.40 -22.41
C ASN A 11 -8.64 22.81 -21.88
N ASP A 12 -9.71 23.37 -21.34
CA ASP A 12 -9.62 24.62 -20.62
C ASP A 12 -8.58 24.47 -19.50
N ILE A 13 -7.77 25.51 -19.30
CA ILE A 13 -6.73 25.53 -18.26
C ILE A 13 -7.38 25.30 -16.90
N HIS A 14 -8.60 25.81 -16.71
CA HIS A 14 -9.42 25.57 -15.52
C HIS A 14 -9.84 24.10 -15.36
N ASP A 15 -10.14 23.39 -16.46
CA ASP A 15 -10.46 21.96 -16.40
C ASP A 15 -9.24 21.12 -16.04
N ILE A 16 -8.05 21.47 -16.58
CA ILE A 16 -6.79 20.80 -16.24
C ILE A 16 -6.46 21.00 -14.76
N LYS A 17 -6.60 22.23 -14.26
CA LYS A 17 -6.44 22.57 -12.84
C LYS A 17 -7.40 21.76 -11.97
N LYS A 18 -8.69 21.77 -12.30
CA LYS A 18 -9.72 21.04 -11.55
C LYS A 18 -9.43 19.54 -11.52
N ARG A 19 -8.98 18.97 -12.64
CA ARG A 19 -8.55 17.57 -12.69
C ARG A 19 -7.36 17.31 -11.76
N PHE A 20 -6.35 18.17 -11.75
CA PHE A 20 -5.23 18.05 -10.81
C PHE A 20 -5.68 18.12 -9.35
N ASP A 21 -6.56 19.08 -9.00
CA ASP A 21 -7.10 19.24 -7.64
C ASP A 21 -7.86 17.97 -7.19
N ILE A 22 -8.68 17.39 -8.09
CA ILE A 22 -9.44 16.14 -7.82
C ILE A 22 -8.49 14.96 -7.62
N GLU A 23 -7.48 14.80 -8.47
CA GLU A 23 -6.49 13.73 -8.36
C GLU A 23 -5.69 13.86 -7.06
N GLN A 24 -5.26 15.07 -6.70
CA GLN A 24 -4.58 15.35 -5.45
C GLN A 24 -5.44 14.99 -4.23
N GLU A 25 -6.72 15.37 -4.23
CA GLU A 25 -7.66 15.00 -3.18
C GLU A 25 -7.86 13.48 -3.08
N TYR A 26 -7.99 12.80 -4.23
CA TYR A 26 -8.10 11.35 -4.28
C TYR A 26 -6.85 10.66 -3.69
N ILE A 27 -5.66 11.11 -4.07
CA ILE A 27 -4.39 10.59 -3.53
C ILE A 27 -4.32 10.79 -2.02
N ASN A 28 -4.68 11.97 -1.51
CA ASN A 28 -4.72 12.24 -0.06
C ASN A 28 -5.66 11.27 0.67
N ARG A 29 -6.88 11.06 0.15
CA ARG A 29 -7.84 10.11 0.73
C ARG A 29 -7.34 8.67 0.68
N TYR A 30 -6.68 8.29 -0.41
CA TYR A 30 -6.10 6.96 -0.57
C TYR A 30 -4.99 6.70 0.45
N ILE A 31 -4.09 7.67 0.67
CA ILE A 31 -3.06 7.59 1.71
C ILE A 31 -3.70 7.41 3.08
N SER A 32 -4.64 8.27 3.46
CA SER A 32 -5.30 8.17 4.77
C SER A 32 -6.05 6.85 4.95
N PHE A 33 -6.69 6.33 3.90
CA PHE A 33 -7.31 5.01 3.94
C PHE A 33 -6.28 3.90 4.18
N LEU A 34 -5.15 3.94 3.48
CA LEU A 34 -4.08 2.96 3.66
C LEU A 34 -3.43 3.08 5.03
N GLU A 35 -3.24 4.28 5.58
CA GLU A 35 -2.70 4.46 6.94
C GLU A 35 -3.61 3.83 8.00
N ILE A 36 -4.93 4.03 7.88
CA ILE A 36 -5.92 3.39 8.75
C ILE A 36 -5.87 1.86 8.61
N LYS A 37 -5.73 1.35 7.38
CA LYS A 37 -5.66 -0.10 7.13
C LYS A 37 -4.33 -0.73 7.50
N ALA A 38 -3.25 0.04 7.47
CA ALA A 38 -1.90 -0.36 7.86
C ALA A 38 -1.63 -0.07 9.35
N THR A 39 -2.68 -0.07 10.16
CA THR A 39 -2.58 0.08 11.61
C THR A 39 -2.62 -1.31 12.25
N MET A 40 -1.63 -1.61 13.10
CA MET A 40 -1.60 -2.85 13.89
C MET A 40 -2.02 -2.56 15.32
N TYR A 41 -2.96 -3.35 15.85
CA TYR A 41 -3.44 -3.24 17.21
C TYR A 41 -2.89 -4.35 18.11
N ASP A 42 -2.59 -4.01 19.37
CA ASP A 42 -2.08 -4.97 20.35
C ASP A 42 -3.05 -6.13 20.61
N SER A 43 -4.37 -5.91 20.47
CA SER A 43 -5.36 -7.01 20.56
C SER A 43 -5.13 -8.11 19.53
N GLU A 44 -4.76 -7.75 18.30
CA GLU A 44 -4.50 -8.72 17.23
C GLU A 44 -3.18 -9.46 17.48
N VAL A 45 -2.18 -8.77 18.04
CA VAL A 45 -0.89 -9.36 18.42
C VAL A 45 -1.06 -10.33 19.59
N GLN A 46 -1.86 -9.96 20.60
CA GLN A 46 -2.18 -10.82 21.75
C GLN A 46 -2.89 -12.10 21.30
N GLU A 47 -3.86 -12.00 20.39
CA GLU A 47 -4.56 -13.17 19.85
C GLU A 47 -3.59 -14.15 19.18
N VAL A 48 -2.74 -13.67 18.27
CA VAL A 48 -1.71 -14.50 17.63
C VAL A 48 -0.73 -15.07 18.66
N SER A 49 -0.31 -14.27 19.65
CA SER A 49 0.60 -14.71 20.71
C SER A 49 0.01 -15.83 21.58
N ASN A 50 -1.29 -15.76 21.88
CA ASN A 50 -2.00 -16.78 22.64
C ASN A 50 -2.13 -18.07 21.84
N ILE A 51 -2.54 -18.00 20.57
CA ILE A 51 -2.61 -19.15 19.66
C ILE A 51 -1.24 -19.86 19.57
N LEU A 52 -0.16 -19.09 19.40
CA LEU A 52 1.19 -19.64 19.36
C LEU A 52 1.53 -20.38 20.66
N GLN A 53 1.23 -19.77 21.82
CA GLN A 53 1.49 -20.38 23.11
C GLN A 53 0.69 -21.67 23.33
N GLU A 54 -0.61 -21.64 23.03
CA GLU A 54 -1.53 -22.78 23.15
C GLU A 54 -1.01 -23.99 22.38
N HIS A 55 -0.40 -23.76 21.21
CA HIS A 55 0.14 -24.81 20.35
C HIS A 55 1.64 -25.07 20.54
N GLY A 56 2.23 -24.59 21.64
CA GLY A 56 3.61 -24.88 22.02
C GLY A 56 4.68 -24.12 21.23
N VAL A 57 4.29 -23.09 20.48
CA VAL A 57 5.20 -22.18 19.77
C VAL A 57 5.54 -21.00 20.69
N SER A 58 6.77 -20.48 20.59
CA SER A 58 7.19 -19.34 21.40
C SER A 58 6.32 -18.10 21.15
N LYS A 59 5.97 -17.39 22.23
CA LYS A 59 5.22 -16.14 22.15
C LYS A 59 5.98 -15.07 21.37
N ILE A 60 5.22 -14.24 20.66
CA ILE A 60 5.69 -12.96 20.14
C ILE A 60 5.56 -11.87 21.21
N PRO A 61 6.42 -10.84 21.19
CA PRO A 61 6.38 -9.77 22.19
C PRO A 61 5.08 -8.96 22.08
N GLU A 62 4.30 -8.99 23.15
CA GLU A 62 3.06 -8.21 23.32
C GLU A 62 3.32 -6.96 24.19
N SER A 63 2.45 -5.95 24.08
CA SER A 63 2.51 -4.82 25.00
C SER A 63 1.99 -5.21 26.37
N THR A 64 2.83 -5.11 27.41
CA THR A 64 2.45 -5.46 28.79
C THR A 64 1.45 -4.49 29.44
N LYS A 65 1.00 -3.46 28.72
CA LYS A 65 0.13 -2.40 29.26
C LYS A 65 -1.31 -2.61 28.80
N LEU A 66 -2.20 -2.95 29.74
CA LEU A 66 -3.65 -3.14 29.52
C LEU A 66 -4.33 -1.99 28.73
N HIS A 67 -3.89 -0.74 28.92
CA HIS A 67 -4.44 0.41 28.20
C HIS A 67 -4.06 0.48 26.72
N LYS A 68 -3.07 -0.30 26.26
CA LYS A 68 -2.57 -0.29 24.88
C LYS A 68 -3.34 -1.19 23.92
N ARG A 69 -4.35 -1.94 24.39
CA ARG A 69 -5.15 -2.85 23.53
C ARG A 69 -5.75 -2.18 22.30
N HIS A 70 -6.07 -0.88 22.40
CA HIS A 70 -6.64 -0.09 21.30
C HIS A 70 -5.67 0.96 20.75
N GLU A 71 -4.43 1.01 21.26
CA GLU A 71 -3.41 1.92 20.74
C GLU A 71 -2.68 1.25 19.56
N PRO A 72 -2.47 1.99 18.47
CA PRO A 72 -1.74 1.47 17.33
C PRO A 72 -0.25 1.33 17.65
N TYR A 73 0.38 0.28 17.14
CA TYR A 73 1.83 0.13 17.22
C TYR A 73 2.51 1.28 16.48
N ASN A 74 3.50 1.93 17.11
CA ASN A 74 4.39 2.83 16.38
C ASN A 74 5.42 2.04 15.56
N HIS A 75 6.11 2.70 14.62
CA HIS A 75 7.08 2.05 13.72
C HIS A 75 8.18 1.27 14.47
N THR A 76 8.67 1.76 15.62
CA THR A 76 9.68 1.06 16.40
C THR A 76 9.13 -0.22 17.03
N GLU A 77 7.90 -0.17 17.54
CA GLU A 77 7.22 -1.34 18.11
C GLU A 77 6.91 -2.36 17.02
N ALA A 78 6.40 -1.92 15.87
CA ALA A 78 6.12 -2.73 14.70
C ALA A 78 7.37 -3.47 14.18
N SER A 79 8.50 -2.76 14.05
CA SER A 79 9.76 -3.34 13.57
C SER A 79 10.31 -4.41 14.53
N LYS A 80 10.19 -4.18 15.84
CA LYS A 80 10.55 -5.19 16.86
C LYS A 80 9.66 -6.43 16.78
N LEU A 81 8.35 -6.23 16.65
CA LEU A 81 7.39 -7.31 16.48
C LEU A 81 7.73 -8.17 15.25
N VAL A 82 7.96 -7.54 14.10
CA VAL A 82 8.32 -8.23 12.85
C VAL A 82 9.65 -8.99 12.98
N THR A 83 10.62 -8.43 13.70
CA THR A 83 11.88 -9.13 13.99
C THR A 83 11.62 -10.42 14.76
N SER A 84 10.81 -10.37 15.82
CA SER A 84 10.43 -11.57 16.57
C SER A 84 9.59 -12.56 15.75
N ILE A 85 8.71 -12.07 14.86
CA ILE A 85 7.97 -12.93 13.92
C ILE A 85 8.93 -13.71 13.02
N HIS A 86 9.97 -13.06 12.48
CA HIS A 86 10.98 -13.75 11.66
C HIS A 86 11.74 -14.82 12.46
N GLU A 87 12.02 -14.58 13.74
CA GLU A 87 12.68 -15.55 14.63
C GLU A 87 11.79 -16.78 14.90
N ILE A 88 10.48 -16.61 15.07
CA ILE A 88 9.56 -17.73 15.36
C ILE A 88 9.09 -18.48 14.09
N LYS A 89 9.19 -17.86 12.91
CA LYS A 89 8.69 -18.39 11.64
C LYS A 89 9.12 -19.84 11.33
N PRO A 90 10.38 -20.26 11.57
CA PRO A 90 10.76 -21.67 11.37
C PRO A 90 10.02 -22.63 12.30
N PHE A 91 9.81 -22.26 13.57
CA PHE A 91 9.11 -23.07 14.56
C PHE A 91 7.62 -23.18 14.26
N LEU A 92 7.00 -22.07 13.84
CA LEU A 92 5.60 -22.05 13.40
C LEU A 92 5.40 -22.95 12.17
N ASN A 93 6.27 -22.86 11.17
CA ASN A 93 6.19 -23.72 9.98
C ASN A 93 6.37 -25.20 10.33
N GLN A 94 7.26 -25.52 11.28
CA GLN A 94 7.44 -26.89 11.77
C GLN A 94 6.18 -27.39 12.50
N ALA A 95 5.59 -26.58 13.38
CA ALA A 95 4.35 -26.94 14.08
C ALA A 95 3.17 -27.17 13.12
N ILE A 96 3.06 -26.36 12.05
CA ILE A 96 2.08 -26.57 10.98
C ILE A 96 2.31 -27.93 10.30
N LEU A 97 3.56 -28.21 9.89
CA LEU A 97 3.88 -29.47 9.22
C LEU A 97 3.55 -30.69 10.10
N GLU A 98 3.86 -30.62 11.40
CA GLU A 98 3.51 -31.67 12.37
C GLU A 98 1.99 -31.83 12.51
N ALA A 99 1.25 -30.73 12.63
CA ALA A 99 -0.20 -30.75 12.71
C ALA A 99 -0.84 -31.34 11.43
N GLU A 100 -0.32 -30.98 10.25
CA GLU A 100 -0.77 -31.56 8.98
C GLU A 100 -0.51 -33.07 8.90
N LEU A 101 0.68 -33.53 9.32
CA LEU A 101 1.02 -34.95 9.32
C LEU A 101 0.14 -35.74 10.29
N ASN A 102 -0.08 -35.19 11.49
CA ASN A 102 -0.98 -35.78 12.48
C ASN A 102 -2.40 -35.88 11.94
N LEU A 103 -2.96 -34.80 11.39
CA LEU A 103 -4.31 -34.82 10.82
C LEU A 103 -4.42 -35.81 9.64
N LYS A 104 -3.41 -35.89 8.76
CA LYS A 104 -3.38 -36.87 7.65
C LYS A 104 -3.30 -38.31 8.11
N SER A 105 -2.71 -38.55 9.28
CA SER A 105 -2.64 -39.88 9.90
C SER A 105 -3.96 -40.32 10.54
N LEU A 106 -4.85 -39.38 10.82
CA LEU A 106 -6.18 -39.66 11.32
C LEU A 106 -7.09 -40.01 10.14
N GLU A 107 -7.83 -41.10 10.28
CA GLU A 107 -8.94 -41.37 9.37
C GLU A 107 -10.08 -40.38 9.68
N ARG A 108 -10.50 -39.60 8.68
CA ARG A 108 -11.66 -38.72 8.83
C ARG A 108 -12.89 -39.59 9.12
N PRO A 109 -13.62 -39.36 10.23
CA PRO A 109 -14.80 -40.17 10.55
C PRO A 109 -15.91 -39.97 9.52
N ASP A 110 -16.49 -41.07 9.05
CA ASP A 110 -17.58 -41.06 8.07
C ASP A 110 -18.83 -40.36 8.64
N GLY A 111 -19.39 -39.41 7.89
CA GLY A 111 -20.61 -38.70 8.29
C GLY A 111 -20.41 -37.60 9.34
N ILE A 112 -19.18 -37.25 9.71
CA ILE A 112 -18.90 -36.17 10.68
C ILE A 112 -19.53 -34.82 10.28
N ASP A 113 -19.62 -34.54 8.97
CA ASP A 113 -20.20 -33.30 8.43
C ASP A 113 -21.73 -33.24 8.56
N ASP A 114 -22.40 -34.38 8.75
CA ASP A 114 -23.86 -34.49 8.81
C ASP A 114 -24.40 -34.42 10.25
N ILE A 115 -23.52 -34.32 11.26
CA ILE A 115 -23.90 -34.31 12.68
C ILE A 115 -24.41 -32.92 13.07
N ASP A 116 -25.66 -32.82 13.55
CA ASP A 116 -26.13 -31.61 14.23
C ASP A 116 -25.43 -31.51 15.59
N ALA A 117 -24.77 -30.37 15.85
CA ALA A 117 -24.10 -30.11 17.13
C ALA A 117 -25.04 -30.20 18.34
N ARG A 118 -26.36 -30.02 18.14
CA ARG A 118 -27.40 -30.13 19.18
C ARG A 118 -27.99 -31.54 19.30
N SER A 119 -27.53 -32.48 18.50
CA SER A 119 -27.90 -33.89 18.66
C SER A 119 -27.12 -34.49 19.84
N ASN A 120 -27.62 -35.60 20.40
CA ASN A 120 -26.90 -36.34 21.44
C ASN A 120 -25.45 -36.65 21.02
N THR A 121 -25.23 -37.06 19.76
CA THR A 121 -23.87 -37.31 19.23
C THR A 121 -23.02 -36.04 19.21
N GLY A 122 -23.59 -34.91 18.80
CA GLY A 122 -22.91 -33.61 18.81
C GLY A 122 -22.50 -33.17 20.20
N GLU A 123 -23.40 -33.25 21.18
CA GLU A 123 -23.11 -32.90 22.58
C GLU A 123 -22.00 -33.77 23.18
N TRP A 124 -21.98 -35.08 22.86
CA TRP A 124 -20.90 -35.95 23.30
C TRP A 124 -19.57 -35.64 22.60
N ILE A 125 -19.59 -35.28 21.32
CA ILE A 125 -18.37 -34.81 20.62
C ILE A 125 -17.83 -33.58 21.34
N ASP A 126 -18.67 -32.60 21.65
CA ASP A 126 -18.28 -31.38 22.38
C ASP A 126 -17.72 -31.69 23.77
N PHE A 127 -18.34 -32.63 24.50
CA PHE A 127 -17.82 -33.12 25.78
C PHE A 127 -16.39 -33.69 25.63
N PHE A 128 -16.17 -34.60 24.67
CA PHE A 128 -14.85 -35.18 24.44
C PHE A 128 -13.83 -34.17 23.90
N ILE A 129 -14.26 -33.16 23.15
CA ILE A 129 -13.39 -32.04 22.76
C ILE A 129 -12.88 -31.34 24.02
N GLY A 130 -13.77 -31.02 24.97
CA GLY A 130 -13.38 -30.37 26.23
C GLY A 130 -12.42 -31.20 27.08
N GLU A 131 -12.65 -32.52 27.19
CA GLU A 131 -11.79 -33.42 27.97
C GLU A 131 -10.42 -33.68 27.30
N LEU A 132 -10.35 -33.67 25.97
CA LEU A 132 -9.17 -34.05 25.19
C LEU A 132 -8.42 -32.86 24.57
N GLU A 133 -8.86 -31.62 24.77
CA GLU A 133 -8.30 -30.43 24.11
C GLU A 133 -6.78 -30.30 24.34
N GLN A 134 -6.31 -30.66 25.54
CA GLN A 134 -4.90 -30.51 25.95
C GLN A 134 -4.07 -31.78 25.76
N ASP A 135 -4.70 -32.96 25.80
CA ASP A 135 -4.01 -34.24 25.68
C ASP A 135 -4.88 -35.27 24.96
N THR A 136 -4.36 -35.74 23.82
CA THR A 136 -4.98 -36.81 23.01
C THR A 136 -4.23 -38.15 23.18
N SER A 137 -3.43 -38.29 24.25
CA SER A 137 -2.75 -39.54 24.59
C SER A 137 -3.74 -40.66 24.88
N TYR A 138 -3.27 -41.90 24.75
CA TYR A 138 -4.06 -43.09 25.08
C TYR A 138 -4.58 -43.08 26.53
N GLU A 139 -3.80 -42.53 27.47
CA GLU A 139 -4.22 -42.41 28.88
C GLU A 139 -5.34 -41.39 29.05
N ALA A 140 -5.23 -40.23 28.38
CA ALA A 140 -6.28 -39.21 28.38
C ALA A 140 -7.58 -39.72 27.74
N ILE A 141 -7.49 -40.42 26.61
CA ILE A 141 -8.64 -41.04 25.94
C ILE A 141 -9.36 -42.04 26.86
N ASN A 142 -8.62 -42.90 27.57
CA ASN A 142 -9.23 -43.85 28.49
C ASN A 142 -9.85 -43.16 29.72
N THR A 143 -9.23 -42.07 30.17
CA THR A 143 -9.76 -41.27 31.28
C THR A 143 -11.06 -40.58 30.86
N ALA A 144 -11.08 -39.89 29.71
CA ALA A 144 -12.28 -39.26 29.16
C ALA A 144 -13.41 -40.28 28.93
N ARG A 145 -13.07 -41.48 28.43
CA ARG A 145 -14.03 -42.58 28.28
C ARG A 145 -14.59 -43.07 29.62
N SER A 146 -13.79 -43.09 30.68
CA SER A 146 -14.26 -43.44 32.02
C SER A 146 -15.17 -42.35 32.58
N ASN A 147 -14.82 -41.07 32.38
CA ASN A 147 -15.63 -39.92 32.79
C ASN A 147 -16.98 -39.91 32.07
N TYR A 148 -17.03 -40.29 30.80
CA TYR A 148 -18.27 -40.48 30.05
C TYR A 148 -19.22 -41.46 30.75
N TYR A 149 -18.74 -42.65 31.14
CA TYR A 149 -19.59 -43.64 31.81
C TYR A 149 -20.09 -43.15 33.17
N ILE A 150 -19.26 -42.41 33.91
CA ILE A 150 -19.66 -41.80 35.18
C ILE A 150 -20.77 -40.76 34.95
N ALA A 151 -20.60 -39.86 33.99
CA ALA A 151 -21.57 -38.82 33.65
C ALA A 151 -22.90 -39.43 33.17
N GLN A 152 -22.85 -40.51 32.39
CA GLN A 152 -24.03 -41.25 31.96
C GLN A 152 -24.78 -41.88 33.13
N GLU A 153 -24.08 -42.56 34.05
CA GLU A 153 -24.70 -43.12 35.26
C GLU A 153 -25.36 -42.05 36.13
N GLU A 154 -24.72 -40.89 36.28
CA GLU A 154 -25.25 -39.77 37.07
C GLU A 154 -26.52 -39.20 36.46
N ALA A 155 -26.54 -38.95 35.16
CA ALA A 155 -27.73 -38.45 34.48
C ALA A 155 -28.88 -39.48 34.47
N ILE A 156 -28.61 -40.79 34.42
CA ILE A 156 -29.62 -41.84 34.63
C ILE A 156 -30.20 -41.76 36.06
N ARG A 157 -29.35 -41.57 37.08
CA ARG A 157 -29.81 -41.42 38.48
C ARG A 157 -30.66 -40.17 38.69
N GLU A 158 -30.37 -39.11 37.95
CA GLU A 158 -31.15 -37.86 37.95
C GLU A 158 -32.47 -37.94 37.16
N GLY A 159 -32.72 -39.09 36.51
CA GLY A 159 -33.97 -39.37 35.80
C GLY A 159 -34.02 -38.80 34.38
N HIS A 160 -32.86 -38.44 33.82
CA HIS A 160 -32.76 -38.11 32.40
C HIS A 160 -32.86 -39.37 31.54
N GLU A 161 -33.66 -39.32 30.47
CA GLU A 161 -33.68 -40.36 29.45
C GLU A 161 -32.42 -40.22 28.60
N ILE A 162 -31.51 -41.19 28.69
CA ILE A 162 -30.28 -41.23 27.90
C ILE A 162 -30.31 -42.49 27.05
N ASP A 163 -30.14 -42.33 25.75
CA ASP A 163 -29.87 -43.47 24.88
C ASP A 163 -28.49 -44.05 25.25
N GLU A 164 -28.46 -45.31 25.70
CA GLU A 164 -27.20 -46.03 25.89
C GLU A 164 -26.45 -46.09 24.55
N LEU A 165 -25.36 -45.33 24.45
CA LEU A 165 -24.50 -45.41 23.27
C LEU A 165 -23.72 -46.72 23.31
N GLY A 166 -23.82 -47.51 22.24
CA GLY A 166 -22.96 -48.67 22.06
C GLY A 166 -21.47 -48.26 22.00
N THR A 167 -20.58 -49.16 22.39
CA THR A 167 -19.12 -48.91 22.41
C THR A 167 -18.60 -48.39 21.07
N GLU A 168 -19.12 -48.87 19.94
CA GLU A 168 -18.76 -48.40 18.60
C GLU A 168 -19.12 -46.92 18.37
N HIS A 169 -20.24 -46.46 18.93
CA HIS A 169 -20.66 -45.07 18.83
C HIS A 169 -19.78 -44.16 19.70
N ILE A 170 -19.39 -44.62 20.90
CA ILE A 170 -18.43 -43.90 21.75
C ILE A 170 -17.07 -43.77 21.05
N ASP A 171 -16.58 -44.86 20.43
CA ASP A 171 -15.34 -44.83 19.65
C ASP A 171 -15.43 -43.86 18.47
N PHE A 172 -16.58 -43.81 17.79
CA PHE A 172 -16.84 -42.84 16.73
C PHE A 172 -16.81 -41.40 17.23
N VAL A 173 -17.47 -41.11 18.36
CA VAL A 173 -17.49 -39.78 18.99
C VAL A 173 -16.07 -39.35 19.38
N ILE A 174 -15.30 -40.22 20.03
CA ILE A 174 -13.92 -39.94 20.43
C ILE A 174 -13.04 -39.65 19.20
N LYS A 175 -13.13 -40.49 18.15
CA LYS A 175 -12.38 -40.27 16.91
C LYS A 175 -12.75 -38.93 16.27
N SER A 176 -14.03 -38.58 16.28
CA SER A 176 -14.54 -37.30 15.77
C SER A 176 -14.00 -36.12 16.57
N ALA A 177 -14.02 -36.19 17.91
CA ALA A 177 -13.44 -35.17 18.77
C ALA A 177 -11.93 -34.98 18.50
N ILE A 178 -11.14 -36.07 18.42
CA ILE A 178 -9.70 -36.00 18.14
C ILE A 178 -9.43 -35.40 16.75
N TYR A 179 -10.22 -35.79 15.74
CA TYR A 179 -10.13 -35.23 14.40
C TYR A 179 -10.40 -33.72 14.41
N ILE A 180 -11.49 -33.28 15.06
CA ILE A 180 -11.87 -31.86 15.17
C ILE A 180 -10.80 -31.05 15.92
N ILE A 181 -10.27 -31.56 17.04
CA ILE A 181 -9.18 -30.91 17.78
C ILE A 181 -7.96 -30.72 16.87
N SER A 182 -7.59 -31.76 16.12
CA SER A 182 -6.43 -31.73 15.23
C SER A 182 -6.62 -30.75 14.06
N GLU A 183 -7.83 -30.69 13.52
CA GLU A 183 -8.21 -29.74 12.47
C GLU A 183 -8.22 -28.30 12.99
N LYS A 184 -8.81 -28.04 14.17
CA LYS A 184 -8.79 -26.74 14.85
C LYS A 184 -7.36 -26.25 15.06
N LYS A 185 -6.48 -27.11 15.62
CA LYS A 185 -5.07 -26.79 15.81
C LYS A 185 -4.39 -26.37 14.51
N LEU A 186 -4.62 -27.10 13.42
CA LEU A 186 -4.05 -26.77 12.12
C LEU A 186 -4.59 -25.42 11.61
N HIS A 187 -5.89 -25.16 11.77
CA HIS A 187 -6.52 -23.91 11.38
C HIS A 187 -5.96 -22.71 12.17
N ASP A 188 -5.84 -22.84 13.49
CA ASP A 188 -5.28 -21.81 14.37
C ASP A 188 -3.84 -21.45 13.99
N LEU A 189 -3.00 -22.46 13.72
CA LEU A 189 -1.62 -22.26 13.29
C LEU A 189 -1.54 -21.58 11.91
N PHE A 190 -2.43 -21.92 10.98
CA PHE A 190 -2.52 -21.21 9.70
C PHE A 190 -2.96 -19.76 9.89
N TYR A 191 -3.96 -19.51 10.74
CA TYR A 191 -4.38 -18.15 11.09
C TYR A 191 -3.21 -17.34 11.66
N ALA A 192 -2.47 -17.88 12.63
CA ALA A 192 -1.30 -17.24 13.21
C ALA A 192 -0.22 -16.92 12.16
N ARG A 193 0.02 -17.83 11.21
CA ARG A 193 0.98 -17.62 10.11
C ARG A 193 0.52 -16.51 9.18
N ASP A 194 -0.73 -16.54 8.75
CA ASP A 194 -1.27 -15.59 7.79
C ASP A 194 -1.33 -14.18 8.41
N ARG A 195 -1.73 -14.07 9.68
CA ARG A 195 -1.64 -12.82 10.45
C ARG A 195 -0.21 -12.32 10.63
N SER A 196 0.74 -13.21 10.84
CA SER A 196 2.17 -12.85 10.90
C SER A 196 2.67 -12.25 9.59
N ILE A 197 2.24 -12.78 8.44
CA ILE A 197 2.54 -12.22 7.11
C ILE A 197 1.89 -10.83 6.95
N GLU A 198 0.66 -10.64 7.43
CA GLU A 198 -0.01 -9.34 7.41
C GLU A 198 0.70 -8.29 8.28
N PHE A 199 1.23 -8.68 9.44
CA PHE A 199 2.07 -7.80 10.26
C PHE A 199 3.37 -7.40 9.55
N GLU A 200 4.07 -8.36 8.92
CA GLU A 200 5.25 -8.11 8.07
C GLU A 200 4.92 -7.10 6.95
N LEU A 201 3.79 -7.31 6.26
CA LEU A 201 3.35 -6.42 5.18
C LEU A 201 3.02 -5.02 5.70
N THR A 202 2.31 -4.94 6.82
CA THR A 202 1.90 -3.68 7.43
C THR A 202 3.10 -2.83 7.84
N GLU A 203 4.10 -3.44 8.48
CA GLU A 203 5.36 -2.76 8.81
C GLU A 203 6.04 -2.21 7.56
N ARG A 204 6.13 -3.01 6.49
CA ARG A 204 6.73 -2.57 5.22
C ARG A 204 5.94 -1.45 4.56
N ILE A 205 4.63 -1.40 4.71
CA ILE A 205 3.77 -0.35 4.14
C ILE A 205 4.00 0.99 4.87
N VAL A 206 4.27 0.96 6.17
CA VAL A 206 4.53 2.19 6.96
C VAL A 206 6.01 2.58 7.02
N SER A 207 6.93 1.64 6.76
CA SER A 207 8.37 1.86 6.83
C SER A 207 8.87 2.82 5.72
N PRO A 208 9.50 3.96 6.04
CA PRO A 208 9.92 4.96 5.05
C PRO A 208 10.98 4.48 4.05
N GLU A 209 11.70 3.40 4.37
CA GLU A 209 12.74 2.82 3.51
C GLU A 209 12.19 1.79 2.53
N SER A 210 10.96 1.36 2.74
CA SER A 210 10.32 0.33 1.94
C SER A 210 9.88 0.84 0.56
N GLU A 211 9.91 -0.05 -0.42
CA GLU A 211 9.44 0.23 -1.78
C GLU A 211 7.92 0.39 -1.88
N ILE A 212 7.18 -0.25 -0.97
CA ILE A 212 5.72 -0.18 -0.89
C ILE A 212 5.23 0.83 0.14
N ASN A 213 6.11 1.72 0.62
CA ASN A 213 5.75 2.75 1.58
C ASN A 213 4.60 3.63 1.05
N ILE A 214 3.56 3.86 1.88
CA ILE A 214 2.35 4.60 1.46
C ILE A 214 2.70 6.01 0.96
N LEU A 215 3.51 6.76 1.72
CA LEU A 215 3.85 8.14 1.38
C LEU A 215 4.69 8.21 0.11
N ARG A 216 5.60 7.26 -0.09
CA ARG A 216 6.34 7.11 -1.34
C ARG A 216 5.40 6.87 -2.52
N GLN A 217 4.45 5.93 -2.40
CA GLN A 217 3.50 5.65 -3.48
C GLN A 217 2.61 6.87 -3.77
N GLY A 218 2.12 7.53 -2.72
CA GLY A 218 1.40 8.79 -2.82
C GLY A 218 2.19 9.89 -3.53
N PHE A 219 3.47 10.04 -3.18
CA PHE A 219 4.40 10.98 -3.83
C PHE A 219 4.59 10.70 -5.31
N LEU A 220 4.77 9.44 -5.71
CA LEU A 220 4.89 9.07 -7.12
C LEU A 220 3.61 9.38 -7.91
N LEU A 221 2.44 9.12 -7.33
CA LEU A 221 1.14 9.45 -7.94
C LEU A 221 0.96 10.97 -8.06
N LEU A 222 1.26 11.73 -7.00
CA LEU A 222 1.18 13.19 -7.00
C LEU A 222 2.08 13.78 -8.09
N MET A 223 3.33 13.32 -8.18
CA MET A 223 4.27 13.81 -9.19
C MET A 223 3.86 13.40 -10.61
N THR A 224 3.18 12.27 -10.78
CA THR A 224 2.62 11.88 -12.08
C THR A 224 1.47 12.79 -12.51
N ALA A 225 0.55 13.11 -11.58
CA ALA A 225 -0.53 14.07 -11.83
C ALA A 225 0.03 15.48 -12.07
N PHE A 226 1.06 15.88 -11.33
CA PHE A 226 1.75 17.15 -11.48
C PHE A 226 2.42 17.26 -12.85
N ASP A 227 3.23 16.28 -13.25
CA ASP A 227 3.84 16.21 -14.58
C ASP A 227 2.79 16.44 -15.68
N ALA A 228 1.71 15.65 -15.66
CA ALA A 228 0.65 15.72 -16.65
C ALA A 228 0.00 17.12 -16.69
N ALA A 229 -0.30 17.70 -15.52
CA ALA A 229 -0.91 19.03 -15.44
C ALA A 229 0.03 20.12 -15.98
N VAL A 230 1.32 20.11 -15.63
CA VAL A 230 2.29 21.10 -16.14
C VAL A 230 2.44 21.01 -17.65
N PHE A 231 2.56 19.80 -18.20
CA PHE A 231 2.67 19.60 -19.65
C PHE A 231 1.38 20.00 -20.39
N ASP A 232 0.21 19.64 -19.87
CA ASP A 232 -1.07 19.99 -20.51
C ASP A 232 -1.34 21.50 -20.46
N ILE A 233 -1.07 22.17 -19.34
CA ILE A 233 -1.20 23.62 -19.23
C ILE A 233 -0.21 24.31 -20.18
N THR A 234 1.04 23.85 -20.21
CA THR A 234 2.06 24.37 -21.15
C THR A 234 1.62 24.19 -22.60
N ARG A 235 1.07 23.02 -22.97
CA ARG A 235 0.53 22.78 -24.31
C ARG A 235 -0.59 23.78 -24.62
N SER A 236 -1.55 23.98 -23.71
CA SER A 236 -2.65 24.94 -23.88
C SER A 236 -2.14 26.37 -24.07
N ILE A 237 -1.15 26.80 -23.27
CA ILE A 237 -0.49 28.10 -23.42
C ILE A 237 0.15 28.25 -24.80
N LEU A 238 0.89 27.23 -25.26
CA LEU A 238 1.54 27.26 -26.57
C LEU A 238 0.54 27.26 -27.72
N GLN A 239 -0.59 26.55 -27.60
CA GLN A 239 -1.65 26.58 -28.60
C GLN A 239 -2.27 27.97 -28.73
N LYS A 240 -2.53 28.63 -27.59
CA LYS A 240 -3.10 29.98 -27.52
C LYS A 240 -2.13 31.07 -28.00
N ASN A 241 -0.82 30.88 -27.80
CA ASN A 241 0.18 31.93 -28.05
C ASN A 241 1.38 31.44 -28.90
N PHE A 242 1.11 30.57 -29.87
CA PHE A 242 2.10 29.80 -30.60
C PHE A 242 3.25 30.63 -31.18
N PHE A 243 2.95 31.65 -31.98
CA PHE A 243 3.99 32.43 -32.67
C PHE A 243 4.91 33.20 -31.71
N ASN A 244 4.38 33.63 -30.56
CA ASN A 244 5.16 34.38 -29.58
C ASN A 244 6.05 33.47 -28.72
N LEU A 245 5.63 32.21 -28.51
CA LEU A 245 6.27 31.31 -27.56
C LEU A 245 7.10 30.20 -28.19
N ILE A 246 6.87 29.86 -29.46
CA ILE A 246 7.55 28.74 -30.11
C ILE A 246 9.08 28.88 -30.12
N GLY A 247 9.58 30.12 -30.23
CA GLY A 247 11.01 30.41 -30.18
C GLY A 247 11.63 30.27 -28.78
N VAL A 248 10.85 30.41 -27.72
CA VAL A 248 11.33 30.38 -26.32
C VAL A 248 11.69 28.97 -25.88
N LEU A 249 10.99 27.97 -26.42
CA LEU A 249 11.26 26.56 -26.17
C LEU A 249 12.47 26.03 -26.96
N GLY A 250 13.17 26.86 -27.73
CA GLY A 250 14.48 26.49 -28.28
C GLY A 250 14.44 25.79 -29.64
N ALA A 251 13.35 25.95 -30.40
CA ALA A 251 13.35 25.61 -31.82
C ALA A 251 14.30 26.58 -32.58
N LYS A 252 15.58 26.20 -32.70
CA LYS A 252 16.51 26.79 -33.69
C LYS A 252 16.33 26.16 -35.07
N GLU A 253 15.48 25.15 -35.21
CA GLU A 253 15.16 24.57 -36.52
C GLU A 253 14.31 25.53 -37.34
N LYS A 254 14.83 25.89 -38.51
CA LYS A 254 14.07 26.63 -39.52
C LYS A 254 12.94 25.73 -40.00
N ILE A 255 11.70 26.08 -39.68
CA ILE A 255 10.54 25.39 -40.24
C ILE A 255 10.44 25.73 -41.72
N SER A 256 10.61 24.72 -42.60
CA SER A 256 10.52 24.91 -44.04
C SER A 256 9.06 24.97 -44.53
N LEU A 257 8.80 25.74 -45.59
CA LEU A 257 7.49 25.76 -46.26
C LEU A 257 7.07 24.38 -46.75
N ALA A 258 8.04 23.56 -47.20
CA ALA A 258 7.80 22.18 -47.62
C ALA A 258 7.32 21.29 -46.46
N ARG A 259 7.70 21.59 -45.22
CA ARG A 259 7.17 20.93 -44.03
C ARG A 259 5.74 21.38 -43.75
N MET A 260 5.48 22.69 -43.75
CA MET A 260 4.13 23.24 -43.51
C MET A 260 3.10 22.71 -44.51
N GLY A 261 3.47 22.58 -45.79
CA GLY A 261 2.60 22.06 -46.85
C GLY A 261 2.20 20.58 -46.73
N ARG A 262 2.71 19.83 -45.74
CA ARG A 262 2.34 18.42 -45.49
C ARG A 262 1.10 18.27 -44.61
N TYR A 263 0.67 19.34 -43.93
CA TYR A 263 -0.44 19.32 -42.98
C TYR A 263 -1.73 19.81 -43.65
N LYS A 264 -2.87 19.30 -43.18
CA LYS A 264 -4.18 19.64 -43.75
C LYS A 264 -4.69 21.00 -43.27
N SER A 265 -4.24 21.44 -42.11
CA SER A 265 -4.61 22.72 -41.49
C SER A 265 -3.41 23.31 -40.75
N PHE A 266 -3.53 24.58 -40.36
CA PHE A 266 -2.52 25.23 -39.51
C PHE A 266 -2.55 24.63 -38.09
N GLU A 267 -3.72 24.26 -37.59
CA GLU A 267 -3.92 23.66 -36.28
C GLU A 267 -3.19 22.32 -36.17
N ASP A 268 -3.31 21.45 -37.20
CA ASP A 268 -2.61 20.18 -37.27
C ASP A 268 -1.07 20.38 -37.25
N PHE A 269 -0.59 21.39 -37.97
CA PHE A 269 0.83 21.76 -37.98
C PHE A 269 1.29 22.31 -36.63
N ARG A 270 0.52 23.22 -36.03
CA ARG A 270 0.80 23.84 -34.74
C ARG A 270 0.93 22.79 -33.66
N ASP A 271 -0.05 21.88 -33.57
CA ASP A 271 -0.10 20.86 -32.53
C ASP A 271 1.03 19.84 -32.70
N ASP A 272 1.38 19.43 -33.93
CA ASP A 272 2.53 18.56 -34.19
C ASP A 272 3.86 19.21 -33.81
N VAL A 273 4.05 20.51 -34.12
CA VAL A 273 5.23 21.25 -33.70
C VAL A 273 5.31 21.36 -32.17
N ILE A 274 4.19 21.65 -31.49
CA ILE A 274 4.15 21.70 -30.02
C ILE A 274 4.51 20.34 -29.43
N ASP A 275 3.95 19.26 -29.98
CA ASP A 275 4.23 17.90 -29.52
C ASP A 275 5.70 17.52 -29.72
N GLU A 276 6.31 17.85 -30.85
CA GLU A 276 7.74 17.67 -31.06
C GLU A 276 8.58 18.44 -30.02
N GLN A 277 8.17 19.68 -29.72
CA GLN A 277 8.87 20.50 -28.74
C GLN A 277 8.74 19.95 -27.31
N LEU A 278 7.61 19.36 -26.93
CA LEU A 278 7.37 18.88 -25.57
C LEU A 278 7.83 17.43 -25.34
N ARG A 279 7.76 16.56 -26.36
CA ARG A 279 7.99 15.11 -26.24
C ARG A 279 9.31 14.71 -25.57
N PHE A 280 10.37 15.46 -25.83
CA PHE A 280 11.72 15.14 -25.33
C PHE A 280 12.18 16.03 -24.17
N ARG A 281 11.31 16.89 -23.64
CA ARG A 281 11.66 17.74 -22.50
C ARG A 281 11.46 16.99 -21.20
N TYR A 282 12.43 17.11 -20.33
CA TYR A 282 12.25 16.76 -18.92
C TYR A 282 11.49 17.87 -18.20
N LEU A 283 10.65 17.51 -17.24
CA LEU A 283 9.89 18.47 -16.45
C LEU A 283 10.82 19.53 -15.81
N LYS A 284 11.98 19.13 -15.26
CA LYS A 284 12.94 20.07 -14.67
C LYS A 284 13.34 21.18 -15.64
N ASP A 285 13.56 20.85 -16.90
CA ASP A 285 13.98 21.81 -17.94
C ASP A 285 12.82 22.73 -18.31
N LEU A 286 11.61 22.16 -18.37
CA LEU A 286 10.38 22.92 -18.60
C LEU A 286 10.13 23.93 -17.47
N LEU A 287 10.32 23.55 -16.21
CA LEU A 287 10.20 24.47 -15.06
C LEU A 287 11.16 25.67 -15.19
N TYR A 288 12.41 25.44 -15.59
CA TYR A 288 13.36 26.53 -15.84
C TYR A 288 12.94 27.42 -17.01
N VAL A 289 12.39 26.86 -18.08
CA VAL A 289 11.89 27.65 -19.21
C VAL A 289 10.70 28.52 -18.78
N LEU A 290 9.72 27.94 -18.07
CA LEU A 290 8.56 28.65 -17.56
C LEU A 290 8.96 29.77 -16.59
N SER A 291 9.93 29.51 -15.71
CA SER A 291 10.50 30.55 -14.83
C SER A 291 11.13 31.70 -15.64
N LYS A 292 11.89 31.40 -16.70
CA LYS A 292 12.45 32.43 -17.60
C LYS A 292 11.39 33.21 -18.37
N MET A 293 10.22 32.62 -18.57
CA MET A 293 9.05 33.27 -19.17
C MET A 293 8.29 34.17 -18.18
N GLY A 294 8.75 34.27 -16.93
CA GLY A 294 8.14 35.10 -15.90
C GLY A 294 7.00 34.41 -15.14
N VAL A 295 6.89 33.08 -15.23
CA VAL A 295 6.01 32.32 -14.31
C VAL A 295 6.62 32.41 -12.92
N GLU A 296 5.86 32.95 -11.96
CA GLU A 296 6.17 32.83 -10.55
C GLU A 296 5.98 31.37 -10.14
N CYS A 297 7.04 30.57 -10.24
CA CYS A 297 6.96 29.13 -9.98
C CYS A 297 6.75 28.83 -8.49
N VAL A 298 7.14 29.74 -7.58
CA VAL A 298 7.12 29.51 -6.13
C VAL A 298 6.79 30.81 -5.40
N ASP A 299 6.36 30.73 -4.14
CA ASP A 299 6.19 31.92 -3.31
C ASP A 299 7.50 32.39 -2.70
N THR A 300 8.20 33.28 -3.40
CA THR A 300 9.44 33.87 -2.86
C THR A 300 9.23 34.68 -1.58
N SER A 301 8.00 35.11 -1.27
CA SER A 301 7.71 35.85 -0.02
C SER A 301 7.66 34.94 1.20
N LEU A 302 7.34 33.66 1.01
CA LEU A 302 7.42 32.62 2.04
C LEU A 302 8.82 32.00 2.15
N GLY A 303 9.73 32.36 1.24
CA GLY A 303 11.11 31.88 1.20
C GLY A 303 11.35 30.73 0.22
N ASP A 304 10.31 30.28 -0.47
CA ASP A 304 10.36 29.16 -1.41
C ASP A 304 11.20 29.50 -2.63
N LYS A 305 11.84 28.46 -3.19
CA LYS A 305 12.80 28.59 -4.29
C LYS A 305 12.50 27.54 -5.35
N LEU A 306 12.69 27.91 -6.62
CA LEU A 306 12.53 27.00 -7.76
C LEU A 306 13.30 25.67 -7.60
N ILE A 307 14.43 25.71 -6.90
CA ILE A 307 15.23 24.52 -6.60
C ILE A 307 14.46 23.46 -5.80
N GLU A 308 13.46 23.84 -5.00
CA GLU A 308 12.62 22.89 -4.24
C GLU A 308 11.71 22.09 -5.17
N LEU A 309 11.07 22.73 -6.15
CA LEU A 309 10.31 22.02 -7.18
C LEU A 309 11.20 21.10 -8.03
N VAL A 310 12.40 21.57 -8.38
CA VAL A 310 13.38 20.75 -9.10
C VAL A 310 13.83 19.57 -8.24
N GLU A 311 13.96 19.76 -6.93
CA GLU A 311 14.27 18.70 -5.98
C GLU A 311 13.17 17.63 -5.97
N LEU A 312 11.88 18.00 -5.94
CA LEU A 312 10.78 17.03 -6.04
C LEU A 312 10.86 16.18 -7.31
N VAL A 313 11.15 16.81 -8.46
CA VAL A 313 11.29 16.11 -9.75
C VAL A 313 12.46 15.12 -9.71
N MET A 314 13.60 15.56 -9.18
CA MET A 314 14.80 14.71 -9.09
C MET A 314 14.62 13.60 -8.05
N ARG A 315 13.91 13.88 -6.95
CA ARG A 315 13.52 12.89 -5.94
C ARG A 315 12.65 11.80 -6.55
N ARG A 316 11.60 12.18 -7.28
CA ARG A 316 10.75 11.23 -8.02
C ARG A 316 11.57 10.33 -8.92
N ASN A 317 12.50 10.90 -9.68
CA ASN A 317 13.32 10.12 -10.63
C ASN A 317 14.11 9.02 -9.93
N ILE A 318 14.75 9.30 -8.79
CA ILE A 318 15.47 8.25 -8.06
C ILE A 318 14.54 7.23 -7.40
N HIS A 319 13.33 7.62 -6.97
CA HIS A 319 12.34 6.64 -6.47
C HIS A 319 11.79 5.71 -7.55
N VAL A 320 11.63 6.21 -8.77
CA VAL A 320 11.18 5.42 -9.92
C VAL A 320 12.29 4.50 -10.42
N HIS A 321 13.52 5.02 -10.60
CA HIS A 321 14.57 4.30 -11.31
C HIS A 321 15.59 3.60 -10.40
N ASN A 322 15.79 4.08 -9.18
CA ASN A 322 16.82 3.57 -8.27
C ASN A 322 16.28 3.29 -6.85
N ARG A 323 14.98 3.00 -6.75
CA ARG A 323 14.28 2.68 -5.50
C ARG A 323 14.42 3.73 -4.37
N GLY A 324 14.76 4.97 -4.70
CA GLY A 324 14.96 6.06 -3.74
C GLY A 324 16.43 6.23 -3.30
N ILE A 325 17.32 5.40 -3.82
CA ILE A 325 18.76 5.46 -3.55
C ILE A 325 19.37 6.61 -4.35
N VAL A 326 20.10 7.46 -3.66
CA VAL A 326 20.77 8.64 -4.23
C VAL A 326 21.92 8.21 -5.13
N ASP A 327 21.87 8.68 -6.38
CA ASP A 327 22.88 8.43 -7.42
C ASP A 327 23.67 9.70 -7.78
N GLU A 328 24.67 9.56 -8.65
CA GLU A 328 25.51 10.69 -9.09
C GLU A 328 24.69 11.79 -9.78
N ARG A 329 23.61 11.43 -10.48
CA ARG A 329 22.74 12.39 -11.18
C ARG A 329 21.97 13.27 -10.19
N TYR A 330 21.52 12.71 -9.08
CA TYR A 330 20.85 13.45 -8.01
C TYR A 330 21.81 14.44 -7.31
N LEU A 331 23.10 14.09 -7.25
CA LEU A 331 24.16 14.88 -6.62
C LEU A 331 24.81 15.91 -7.56
N GLU A 332 24.29 16.07 -8.79
CA GLU A 332 24.84 16.99 -9.78
C GLU A 332 24.95 18.43 -9.23
N ARG A 333 26.06 19.10 -9.55
CA ARG A 333 26.34 20.48 -9.17
C ARG A 333 26.30 21.39 -10.40
N ASP A 334 25.98 22.66 -10.17
CA ASP A 334 26.12 23.69 -11.19
C ASP A 334 27.58 24.12 -11.38
N ASP A 335 27.82 24.99 -12.35
CA ASP A 335 29.17 25.51 -12.68
C ASP A 335 29.79 26.33 -11.54
N GLN A 336 28.99 26.72 -10.53
CA GLN A 336 29.41 27.42 -9.32
C GLN A 336 29.66 26.45 -8.15
N GLY A 337 29.55 25.14 -8.37
CA GLY A 337 29.71 24.11 -7.36
C GLY A 337 28.54 23.99 -6.38
N LYS A 338 27.40 24.65 -6.63
CA LYS A 338 26.19 24.54 -5.81
C LYS A 338 25.37 23.30 -6.21
N PRO A 339 24.68 22.63 -5.27
CA PRO A 339 23.82 21.51 -5.61
C PRO A 339 22.68 21.96 -6.52
N ARG A 340 22.40 21.19 -7.59
CA ARG A 340 21.27 21.46 -8.48
C ARG A 340 19.93 21.03 -7.90
N SER A 341 19.93 20.00 -7.07
CA SER A 341 18.73 19.44 -6.44
C SER A 341 18.94 18.95 -5.00
N ASN A 342 20.16 18.60 -4.58
CA ASN A 342 20.39 18.04 -3.26
C ASN A 342 20.30 19.08 -2.12
N LEU A 343 19.08 19.43 -1.71
CA LEU A 343 18.81 20.39 -0.63
C LEU A 343 19.05 19.82 0.77
N TYR A 344 18.98 18.49 0.90
CA TYR A 344 19.02 17.77 2.18
C TYR A 344 20.40 17.17 2.49
N ASN A 345 21.43 17.54 1.72
CA ASN A 345 22.82 17.10 1.91
C ASN A 345 23.01 15.57 1.92
N PHE A 346 22.21 14.86 1.13
CA PHE A 346 22.37 13.41 0.94
C PHE A 346 23.73 13.07 0.31
N LYS A 347 24.21 11.86 0.58
CA LYS A 347 25.40 11.26 0.00
C LYS A 347 25.04 10.14 -0.97
N LEU A 348 26.01 9.72 -1.76
CA LEU A 348 25.85 8.61 -2.71
C LEU A 348 25.50 7.34 -1.93
N GLY A 349 24.43 6.66 -2.34
CA GLY A 349 23.93 5.46 -1.66
C GLY A 349 22.94 5.72 -0.52
N ASP A 350 22.76 6.97 -0.07
CA ASP A 350 21.74 7.30 0.93
C ASP A 350 20.34 7.03 0.36
N ILE A 351 19.40 6.65 1.23
CA ILE A 351 17.98 6.56 0.89
C ILE A 351 17.35 7.92 1.14
N ALA A 352 16.85 8.55 0.09
CA ALA A 352 16.05 9.75 0.22
C ALA A 352 14.61 9.39 0.61
N LYS A 353 14.29 9.48 1.89
CA LYS A 353 12.98 9.07 2.41
C LYS A 353 11.90 10.09 2.07
N ILE A 354 10.69 9.60 1.84
CA ILE A 354 9.47 10.42 1.75
C ILE A 354 8.74 10.28 3.09
N ASP A 355 9.08 11.15 4.04
CA ASP A 355 8.35 11.23 5.30
C ASP A 355 7.12 12.13 5.19
N ILE A 356 6.38 12.25 6.29
CA ILE A 356 5.13 13.01 6.34
C ILE A 356 5.35 14.51 6.11
N GLU A 357 6.50 15.05 6.52
CA GLU A 357 6.83 16.47 6.35
C GLU A 357 7.15 16.76 4.89
N TYR A 358 7.98 15.92 4.28
CA TYR A 358 8.30 15.99 2.86
C TYR A 358 7.04 15.81 1.99
N TRP A 359 6.18 14.84 2.32
CA TRP A 359 4.90 14.63 1.63
C TRP A 359 4.02 15.89 1.66
N LYS A 360 3.84 16.49 2.85
CA LYS A 360 3.03 17.72 3.01
C LYS A 360 3.60 18.88 2.20
N ASN A 361 4.92 19.05 2.26
CA ASN A 361 5.61 20.08 1.49
C ASN A 361 5.41 19.90 -0.02
N ALA A 362 5.62 18.68 -0.52
CA ALA A 362 5.41 18.35 -1.93
C ALA A 362 3.95 18.62 -2.36
N ASN A 363 2.98 18.24 -1.53
CA ASN A 363 1.56 18.47 -1.79
C ASN A 363 1.24 19.96 -1.94
N SER A 364 1.74 20.80 -1.02
CA SER A 364 1.56 22.26 -1.05
C SER A 364 2.23 22.87 -2.29
N LEU A 365 3.52 22.61 -2.48
CA LEU A 365 4.32 23.19 -3.56
C LEU A 365 3.75 22.85 -4.95
N CYS A 366 3.34 21.60 -5.17
CA CYS A 366 2.71 21.21 -6.45
C CYS A 366 1.39 21.96 -6.68
N SER A 367 0.52 22.06 -5.67
CA SER A 367 -0.76 22.77 -5.80
C SER A 367 -0.55 24.26 -6.07
N GLU A 368 0.32 24.91 -5.29
CA GLU A 368 0.66 26.32 -5.45
C GLU A 368 1.26 26.61 -6.82
N TYR A 369 2.17 25.76 -7.30
CA TYR A 369 2.73 25.90 -8.64
C TYR A 369 1.66 25.85 -9.72
N ILE A 370 0.75 24.86 -9.67
CA ILE A 370 -0.34 24.73 -10.64
C ILE A 370 -1.25 25.96 -10.61
N ASN A 371 -1.60 26.45 -9.42
CA ASN A 371 -2.39 27.67 -9.25
C ASN A 371 -1.71 28.89 -9.90
N ARG A 372 -0.41 29.07 -9.67
CA ARG A 372 0.37 30.19 -10.23
C ARG A 372 0.53 30.07 -11.74
N LEU A 373 0.79 28.86 -12.25
CA LEU A 373 0.90 28.60 -13.68
C LEU A 373 -0.41 28.91 -14.40
N CYS A 374 -1.55 28.49 -13.85
CA CYS A 374 -2.87 28.83 -14.40
C CYS A 374 -3.11 30.34 -14.39
N THR A 375 -2.86 31.00 -13.25
CA THR A 375 -3.02 32.45 -13.10
C THR A 375 -2.16 33.23 -14.10
N TRP A 376 -0.92 32.79 -14.30
CA TRP A 376 -0.02 33.39 -15.29
C TRP A 376 -0.52 33.15 -16.71
N ALA A 377 -1.03 31.95 -17.01
CA ALA A 377 -1.58 31.63 -18.32
C ALA A 377 -2.81 32.47 -18.67
N ASP A 378 -3.69 32.76 -17.71
CA ASP A 378 -4.87 33.61 -17.89
C ASP A 378 -4.50 35.07 -18.16
N LYS A 379 -3.36 35.53 -17.61
CA LYS A 379 -2.83 36.88 -17.82
C LYS A 379 -2.06 37.03 -19.14
N MET A 380 -1.72 35.94 -19.82
CA MET A 380 -0.99 36.04 -21.08
C MET A 380 -1.87 36.73 -22.13
N PRO A 381 -1.34 37.74 -22.85
CA PRO A 381 -2.08 38.41 -23.91
C PRO A 381 -2.30 37.43 -25.06
N GLY A 382 -3.46 36.77 -25.04
CA GLY A 382 -3.93 35.86 -26.09
C GLY A 382 -5.25 36.29 -26.73
N GLN A 383 -6.09 37.04 -26.01
CA GLN A 383 -7.34 37.60 -26.56
C GLN A 383 -7.70 38.91 -25.84
N LYS A 384 -7.46 40.05 -26.48
CA LYS A 384 -8.52 41.06 -26.44
C LYS A 384 -9.61 40.45 -27.31
N ASN A 385 -10.73 40.07 -26.71
CA ASN A 385 -11.95 39.70 -27.42
C ASN A 385 -12.20 40.77 -28.50
N ASN A 386 -11.94 40.42 -29.76
CA ASN A 386 -12.50 41.18 -30.86
C ASN A 386 -14.02 40.90 -30.79
N PRO A 387 -14.86 41.94 -30.62
CA PRO A 387 -16.30 41.78 -30.61
C PRO A 387 -16.85 41.21 -31.91
#